data_AF-A0A0L0GD59-F1
#
_entry.id   AF-A0A0L0GD59-F1
#
_cell.length_a   1.000
_cell.length_b   1.000
_cell.length_c   1.000
_cell.angle_alpha   90.00
_cell.angle_beta   90.00
_cell.angle_gamma   90.00
#
_symmetry.space_group_name_H-M   'P 1'
#
loop_
_entity.id
_entity.type
_entity.pdbx_description
1 polymer ?
#
loop_
_entity_poly.entity_id
_entity_poly.type
_entity_poly.pdbx_seq_one_letter_code
_entity_poly.pdbx_strand_id
1 'polypeptide(L)'
;MRRHSREFHLSPNARNDEAHEHLTHAGLQRKVSFYAQLAGLLISMYLAMKYFHPFNLLFNDCRYYRFFHMEWCTVFDFVLDVLVCIAFMMTFIVRKTLIYHVLRRRLRSGWADAKGRYRLKLVMFGIAMLLLYGYYFMNVARTHMHRADKQPCHTRIEKLRGLVDLGERISAAFFDLGINVFLDYGSLLGAMRYNGPLPWDRDIDVGILLNQMEDKGVRIDMVLLSFSQHGLTEFYYDYWGGFFRADGDYAAAADVMLWKDYFDTGYLKRCGWEAFVAPVAYSLFHNFPKKMVEPPFGLPEVRFGNGTFNTPHDPLEFLKFRYLENWYTEIRPHGCDDETYLHWDGEKPPYLPFKEPEYIRTALAAEAEAKEKALAAENFRHGVARLDWYFMD
;
A
#
# COMPACT_ATOMS: atom_id res chain seq x y z
N MET A 1 78.01 -55.08 -19.79
CA MET A 1 76.57 -55.16 -19.48
C MET A 1 76.40 -54.74 -18.02
N ARG A 2 76.01 -53.50 -17.71
CA ARG A 2 74.62 -53.06 -17.35
C ARG A 2 74.03 -53.96 -16.24
N ARG A 3 73.72 -53.52 -15.02
CA ARG A 3 72.90 -52.36 -14.63
C ARG A 3 73.16 -51.93 -13.17
N HIS A 4 72.99 -50.63 -12.97
CA HIS A 4 73.00 -49.87 -11.71
C HIS A 4 72.12 -50.41 -10.58
N SER A 5 72.68 -50.43 -9.38
CA SER A 5 71.97 -50.22 -8.12
C SER A 5 71.51 -48.77 -8.01
N ARG A 6 70.22 -48.55 -7.73
CA ARG A 6 69.68 -47.29 -7.21
C ARG A 6 68.94 -47.59 -5.92
N GLU A 7 69.51 -47.13 -4.82
CA GLU A 7 68.88 -47.07 -3.51
C GLU A 7 67.74 -46.05 -3.55
N PHE A 8 66.54 -46.47 -3.14
CA PHE A 8 65.42 -45.58 -2.90
C PHE A 8 65.41 -45.26 -1.40
N HIS A 9 65.82 -44.04 -1.04
CA HIS A 9 65.56 -43.47 0.27
C HIS A 9 64.07 -43.15 0.40
N LEU A 10 63.39 -43.87 1.30
CA LEU A 10 62.07 -43.50 1.80
C LEU A 10 62.22 -42.39 2.84
N SER A 11 61.70 -41.20 2.52
CA SER A 11 61.49 -40.10 3.46
C SER A 11 60.30 -40.41 4.39
N PRO A 12 60.46 -40.37 5.73
CA PRO A 12 59.35 -40.43 6.64
C PRO A 12 58.98 -39.01 7.07
N ASN A 13 58.12 -38.32 6.32
CA ASN A 13 57.40 -37.14 6.84
C ASN A 13 56.25 -36.73 5.90
N ALA A 14 55.05 -37.24 6.18
CA ALA A 14 53.77 -36.64 5.81
C ALA A 14 52.66 -37.23 6.69
N ARG A 15 52.70 -36.96 8.00
CA ARG A 15 51.49 -36.97 8.82
C ARG A 15 50.75 -35.68 8.49
N ASN A 16 49.83 -35.77 7.53
CA ASN A 16 48.78 -34.77 7.41
C ASN A 16 47.73 -35.09 8.48
N ASP A 17 47.64 -34.20 9.46
CA ASP A 17 46.60 -34.18 10.47
C ASP A 17 45.23 -33.99 9.81
N GLU A 18 44.52 -35.10 9.57
CA GLU A 18 43.06 -35.07 9.44
C GLU A 18 42.45 -34.83 10.82
N ALA A 19 42.43 -33.56 11.23
CA ALA A 19 41.56 -33.08 12.30
C ALA A 19 40.10 -33.07 11.78
N HIS A 20 39.51 -34.26 11.65
CA HIS A 20 38.08 -34.41 11.50
C HIS A 20 37.40 -33.96 12.80
N GLU A 21 36.94 -32.71 12.80
CA GLU A 21 36.10 -32.13 13.85
C GLU A 21 34.82 -32.99 13.96
N HIS A 22 34.85 -33.98 14.86
CA HIS A 22 33.67 -34.67 15.32
C HIS A 22 32.77 -33.63 15.98
N LEU A 23 31.79 -33.13 15.22
CA LEU A 23 30.62 -32.43 15.78
C LEU A 23 29.91 -33.40 16.71
N THR A 24 30.33 -33.39 17.97
CA THR A 24 29.70 -34.16 19.03
C THR A 24 28.25 -33.71 19.13
N HIS A 25 27.35 -34.64 19.49
CA HIS A 25 25.94 -34.35 19.72
C HIS A 25 25.72 -33.15 20.67
N ALA A 26 26.67 -32.96 21.59
CA ALA A 26 26.74 -31.81 22.49
C ALA A 26 26.93 -30.46 21.77
N GLY A 27 27.75 -30.40 20.71
CA GLY A 27 27.95 -29.18 19.92
C GLY A 27 26.71 -28.77 19.12
N LEU A 28 25.94 -29.75 18.63
CA LEU A 28 24.67 -29.50 17.93
C LEU A 28 23.59 -29.02 18.91
N GLN A 29 23.49 -29.63 20.09
CA GLN A 29 22.54 -29.20 21.13
C GLN A 29 22.82 -27.77 21.62
N ARG A 30 24.09 -27.38 21.80
CA ARG A 30 24.44 -25.99 22.17
C ARG A 30 23.99 -24.98 21.12
N LYS A 31 24.17 -25.29 19.83
CA LYS A 31 23.74 -24.40 18.73
C LYS A 31 22.21 -24.27 18.69
N VAL A 32 21.47 -25.36 18.82
CA VAL A 32 20.00 -25.33 18.84
C VAL A 32 19.48 -24.54 20.06
N SER A 33 20.08 -24.74 21.23
CA SER A 33 19.74 -24.00 22.45
C SER A 33 19.99 -22.50 22.30
N PHE A 34 21.12 -22.10 21.70
CA PHE A 34 21.44 -20.70 21.45
C PHE A 34 20.42 -20.02 20.52
N TYR A 35 20.04 -20.67 19.41
CA TYR A 35 19.04 -20.10 18.49
C TYR A 35 17.64 -20.04 19.10
N ALA A 36 17.26 -21.02 19.93
CA ALA A 36 15.99 -21.00 20.64
C ALA A 36 15.93 -19.86 21.67
N GLN A 37 17.02 -19.62 22.40
CA GLN A 37 17.14 -18.49 23.33
C GLN A 37 17.09 -17.15 22.60
N LEU A 38 17.79 -17.02 21.48
CA LEU A 38 17.75 -15.81 20.65
C LEU A 38 16.35 -15.52 20.11
N ALA A 39 15.65 -16.55 19.60
CA ALA A 39 14.27 -16.41 19.14
C ALA A 39 13.31 -16.04 20.29
N GLY A 40 13.46 -16.65 21.45
CA GLY A 40 12.68 -16.29 22.64
C GLY A 40 12.92 -14.85 23.10
N LEU A 41 14.17 -14.37 23.02
CA LEU A 41 14.54 -13.01 23.38
C LEU A 41 13.98 -11.99 22.38
N LEU A 42 14.03 -12.28 21.08
CA LEU A 42 13.42 -11.44 20.03
C LEU A 42 11.89 -11.38 20.15
N ILE A 43 11.23 -12.51 20.43
CA ILE A 43 9.78 -12.55 20.67
C ILE A 43 9.42 -11.77 21.94
N SER A 44 10.22 -11.90 23.01
CA SER A 44 9.98 -11.18 24.26
C SER A 44 10.21 -9.67 24.10
N MET A 45 11.22 -9.26 23.31
CA MET A 45 11.41 -7.86 22.93
C MET A 45 10.26 -7.33 22.07
N TYR A 46 9.75 -8.12 21.11
CA TYR A 46 8.56 -7.75 20.32
C TYR A 46 7.33 -7.55 21.21
N LEU A 47 7.06 -8.49 22.13
CA LEU A 47 5.95 -8.37 23.06
C LEU A 47 6.14 -7.20 24.03
N ALA A 48 7.35 -6.98 24.54
CA ALA A 48 7.65 -5.84 25.40
C ALA A 48 7.49 -4.51 24.64
N MET A 49 7.94 -4.39 23.39
CA MET A 49 7.75 -3.16 22.60
C MET A 49 6.29 -2.94 22.21
N LYS A 50 5.55 -4.01 21.91
CA LYS A 50 4.13 -3.95 21.55
C LYS A 50 3.21 -3.65 22.74
N TYR A 51 3.57 -4.09 23.96
CA TYR A 51 2.71 -4.01 25.14
C TYR A 51 3.23 -3.11 26.26
N PHE A 52 4.50 -2.70 26.25
CA PHE A 52 5.09 -1.75 27.20
C PHE A 52 5.53 -0.49 26.44
N HIS A 53 4.72 0.57 26.56
CA HIS A 53 4.91 1.85 25.87
C HIS A 53 5.33 2.97 26.84
N PRO A 54 6.61 3.10 27.28
CA PRO A 54 7.04 4.27 28.06
C PRO A 54 7.48 5.46 27.20
N PHE A 55 7.55 5.34 25.87
CA PHE A 55 8.13 6.37 24.99
C PHE A 55 7.18 7.52 24.57
N ASN A 56 5.91 7.50 25.00
CA ASN A 56 4.93 8.54 24.63
C ASN A 56 5.08 9.89 25.37
N LEU A 57 6.04 10.03 26.30
CA LEU A 57 6.17 11.23 27.11
C LEU A 57 7.28 12.22 26.67
N LEU A 58 8.13 11.88 25.69
CA LEU A 58 9.35 12.67 25.42
C LEU A 58 9.39 13.44 24.09
N PHE A 59 8.41 13.31 23.19
CA PHE A 59 8.52 13.86 21.82
C PHE A 59 7.30 14.66 21.31
N ASN A 60 6.57 15.34 22.20
CA ASN A 60 5.34 16.06 21.81
C ASN A 60 5.53 17.39 21.05
N ASP A 61 6.75 17.91 20.85
CA ASP A 61 6.94 19.31 20.39
C ASP A 61 7.66 19.54 19.05
N CYS A 62 7.73 18.57 18.13
CA CYS A 62 8.35 18.82 16.81
C CYS A 62 7.45 18.45 15.61
N ARG A 63 6.78 19.46 15.06
CA ARG A 63 5.93 19.40 13.84
C ARG A 63 6.66 18.95 12.56
N TYR A 64 7.99 19.04 12.50
CA TYR A 64 8.79 18.64 11.33
C TYR A 64 9.23 17.17 11.33
N TYR A 65 9.17 16.47 12.47
CA TYR A 65 9.61 15.07 12.57
C TYR A 65 8.51 14.05 12.29
N ARG A 66 7.22 14.43 12.24
CA ARG A 66 6.10 13.49 12.02
C ARG A 66 6.12 12.77 10.67
N PHE A 67 6.65 13.41 9.62
CA PHE A 67 6.77 12.77 8.30
C PHE A 67 7.93 11.76 8.29
N PHE A 68 9.08 12.13 8.85
CA PHE A 68 10.22 11.24 9.01
C PHE A 68 9.92 10.07 9.97
N HIS A 69 9.25 10.31 11.09
CA HIS A 69 8.96 9.27 12.08
C HIS A 69 7.95 8.22 11.57
N MET A 70 7.05 8.59 10.65
CA MET A 70 6.15 7.63 9.98
C MET A 70 6.90 6.73 8.99
N GLU A 71 7.86 7.27 8.24
CA GLU A 71 8.73 6.44 7.40
C GLU A 71 9.57 5.50 8.25
N TRP A 72 10.14 5.94 9.37
CA TRP A 72 10.93 5.06 10.23
C TRP A 72 10.08 4.05 11.00
N CYS A 73 8.86 4.36 11.45
CA CYS A 73 8.01 3.36 12.11
C CYS A 73 7.50 2.31 11.12
N THR A 74 7.09 2.70 9.91
CA THR A 74 6.66 1.74 8.88
C THR A 74 7.83 0.93 8.32
N VAL A 75 9.01 1.56 8.13
CA VAL A 75 10.25 0.84 7.78
C VAL A 75 10.71 -0.04 8.93
N PHE A 76 10.55 0.36 10.19
CA PHE A 76 10.91 -0.46 11.35
C PHE A 76 9.98 -1.65 11.53
N ASP A 77 8.66 -1.45 11.38
CA ASP A 77 7.68 -2.54 11.38
C ASP A 77 7.92 -3.48 10.19
N PHE A 78 8.21 -2.94 8.99
CA PHE A 78 8.60 -3.73 7.83
C PHE A 78 9.91 -4.49 8.06
N VAL A 79 10.94 -3.86 8.61
CA VAL A 79 12.21 -4.51 8.95
C VAL A 79 11.97 -5.58 10.01
N LEU A 80 11.10 -5.34 11.00
CA LEU A 80 10.79 -6.28 12.06
C LEU A 80 9.97 -7.47 11.52
N ASP A 81 9.01 -7.24 10.64
CA ASP A 81 8.24 -8.29 9.97
C ASP A 81 9.12 -9.10 9.01
N VAL A 82 10.05 -8.44 8.30
CA VAL A 82 11.09 -9.11 7.50
C VAL A 82 12.03 -9.90 8.41
N LEU A 83 12.43 -9.38 9.57
CA LEU A 83 13.27 -10.08 10.54
C LEU A 83 12.54 -11.26 11.20
N VAL A 84 11.24 -11.15 11.46
CA VAL A 84 10.39 -12.25 11.94
C VAL A 84 10.22 -13.29 10.84
N CYS A 85 10.00 -12.89 9.59
CA CYS A 85 9.96 -13.79 8.44
C CYS A 85 11.32 -14.47 8.22
N ILE A 86 12.43 -13.75 8.38
CA ILE A 86 13.79 -14.30 8.34
C ILE A 86 13.99 -15.25 9.52
N ALA A 87 13.54 -14.92 10.74
CA ALA A 87 13.67 -15.79 11.91
C ALA A 87 12.81 -17.06 11.77
N PHE A 88 11.62 -16.95 11.20
CA PHE A 88 10.72 -18.06 10.88
C PHE A 88 11.30 -18.93 9.75
N MET A 89 11.87 -18.30 8.72
CA MET A 89 12.64 -19.00 7.68
C MET A 89 13.88 -19.66 8.26
N MET A 90 14.58 -19.04 9.21
CA MET A 90 15.77 -19.59 9.85
C MET A 90 15.42 -20.76 10.77
N THR A 91 14.32 -20.69 11.52
CA THR A 91 13.80 -21.84 12.29
C THR A 91 13.27 -22.94 11.37
N PHE A 92 12.69 -22.59 10.22
CA PHE A 92 12.33 -23.54 9.17
C PHE A 92 13.56 -24.15 8.49
N ILE A 93 14.67 -23.41 8.33
CA ILE A 93 15.98 -23.88 7.86
C ILE A 93 16.62 -24.80 8.91
N VAL A 94 16.49 -24.50 10.21
CA VAL A 94 16.95 -25.34 11.32
C VAL A 94 16.12 -26.63 11.41
N ARG A 95 14.80 -26.58 11.25
CA ARG A 95 13.94 -27.78 11.11
C ARG A 95 14.23 -28.53 9.81
N LYS A 96 14.51 -27.82 8.72
CA LYS A 96 15.05 -28.41 7.49
C LYS A 96 16.47 -28.90 7.66
N THR A 97 17.18 -28.65 8.76
CA THR A 97 18.45 -29.34 9.04
C THR A 97 18.17 -30.82 9.35
N LEU A 98 16.98 -31.16 9.86
CA LEU A 98 16.50 -32.52 10.03
C LEU A 98 16.11 -33.17 8.69
N ILE A 99 15.34 -32.46 7.84
CA ILE A 99 15.00 -32.91 6.48
C ILE A 99 16.25 -32.97 5.59
N TYR A 100 17.20 -32.03 5.76
CA TYR A 100 18.51 -31.99 5.14
C TYR A 100 19.36 -33.15 5.64
N HIS A 101 19.29 -33.56 6.90
CA HIS A 101 19.96 -34.77 7.38
C HIS A 101 19.35 -36.06 6.80
N VAL A 102 18.03 -36.10 6.61
CA VAL A 102 17.34 -37.22 5.94
C VAL A 102 17.65 -37.25 4.43
N LEU A 103 17.64 -36.10 3.75
CA LEU A 103 18.03 -35.96 2.34
C LEU A 103 19.53 -36.16 2.13
N ARG A 104 20.40 -35.75 3.07
CA ARG A 104 21.86 -35.98 3.07
C ARG A 104 22.23 -37.46 3.19
N ARG A 105 21.39 -38.28 3.81
CA ARG A 105 21.56 -39.74 3.79
C ARG A 105 21.23 -40.35 2.42
N ARG A 106 20.31 -39.75 1.65
CA ARG A 106 19.97 -40.20 0.28
C ARG A 106 20.86 -39.59 -0.81
N LEU A 107 21.40 -38.39 -0.63
CA LEU A 107 22.25 -37.68 -1.58
C LEU A 107 23.74 -37.84 -1.25
N ARG A 108 24.22 -39.09 -1.21
CA ARG A 108 25.63 -39.42 -0.91
C ARG A 108 26.61 -39.21 -2.08
N SER A 109 26.23 -38.59 -3.19
CA SER A 109 27.15 -38.29 -4.29
C SER A 109 27.17 -36.79 -4.62
N GLY A 110 28.33 -36.16 -4.40
CA GLY A 110 28.77 -34.94 -5.11
C GLY A 110 28.50 -33.57 -4.48
N TRP A 111 27.48 -33.38 -3.63
CA TRP A 111 27.03 -32.03 -3.23
C TRP A 111 27.43 -31.56 -1.81
N ALA A 112 28.21 -32.36 -1.07
CA ALA A 112 28.55 -32.09 0.33
C ALA A 112 29.81 -31.22 0.55
N ASP A 113 30.51 -30.81 -0.52
CA ASP A 113 31.69 -29.95 -0.39
C ASP A 113 31.29 -28.52 0.07
N ALA A 114 32.26 -27.78 0.62
CA ALA A 114 32.01 -26.41 1.09
C ALA A 114 31.48 -25.49 -0.02
N LYS A 115 31.86 -25.78 -1.28
CA LYS A 115 31.39 -25.05 -2.47
C LYS A 115 29.90 -25.31 -2.75
N GLY A 116 29.40 -26.53 -2.57
CA GLY A 116 27.99 -26.89 -2.71
C GLY A 116 27.10 -26.18 -1.70
N ARG A 117 27.57 -26.01 -0.46
CA ARG A 117 26.85 -25.21 0.57
C ARG A 117 26.79 -23.73 0.21
N TYR A 118 27.87 -23.16 -0.31
CA TYR A 118 27.90 -21.78 -0.76
C TYR A 118 26.98 -21.55 -1.97
N ARG A 119 27.00 -22.46 -2.95
CA ARG A 119 26.10 -22.45 -4.11
C ARG A 119 24.63 -22.50 -3.68
N LEU A 120 24.26 -23.38 -2.75
CA LEU A 120 22.89 -23.45 -2.24
C LEU A 120 22.47 -22.14 -1.54
N LYS A 121 23.36 -21.55 -0.72
CA LYS A 121 23.08 -20.25 -0.08
C LYS A 121 22.88 -19.13 -1.11
N LEU A 122 23.71 -19.08 -2.15
CA LEU A 122 23.56 -18.11 -3.24
C LEU A 122 22.24 -18.31 -4.00
N VAL A 123 21.86 -19.56 -4.28
CA VAL A 123 20.57 -19.87 -4.93
C VAL A 123 19.40 -19.41 -4.05
N MET A 124 19.43 -19.73 -2.75
CA MET A 124 18.39 -19.29 -1.81
C MET A 124 18.33 -17.76 -1.68
N PHE A 125 19.48 -17.08 -1.65
CA PHE A 125 19.55 -15.62 -1.65
C PHE A 125 18.98 -15.02 -2.95
N GLY A 126 19.35 -15.58 -4.10
CA GLY A 126 18.81 -15.16 -5.39
C GLY A 126 17.30 -15.33 -5.49
N ILE A 127 16.75 -16.44 -5.00
CA ILE A 127 15.30 -16.65 -4.89
C ILE A 127 14.67 -15.60 -3.97
N ALA A 128 15.25 -15.35 -2.80
CA ALA A 128 14.73 -14.35 -1.87
C ALA A 128 14.72 -12.93 -2.48
N MET A 129 15.79 -12.54 -3.18
CA MET A 129 15.86 -11.25 -3.89
C MET A 129 14.83 -11.17 -5.01
N LEU A 130 14.62 -12.24 -5.77
CA LEU A 130 13.60 -12.29 -6.82
C LEU A 130 12.19 -12.20 -6.25
N LEU A 131 11.92 -12.83 -5.10
CA LEU A 131 10.64 -12.72 -4.39
C LEU A 131 10.42 -11.31 -3.84
N LEU A 132 11.44 -10.68 -3.24
CA LEU A 132 11.34 -9.31 -2.74
C LEU A 132 11.17 -8.31 -3.88
N TYR A 133 11.90 -8.47 -4.98
CA TYR A 133 11.74 -7.66 -6.18
C TYR A 133 10.34 -7.84 -6.79
N GLY A 134 9.86 -9.08 -6.92
CA GLY A 134 8.51 -9.38 -7.36
C GLY A 134 7.45 -8.78 -6.45
N TYR A 135 7.65 -8.86 -5.12
CA TYR A 135 6.77 -8.25 -4.13
C TYR A 135 6.73 -6.73 -4.25
N TYR A 136 7.89 -6.08 -4.33
CA TYR A 136 8.02 -4.64 -4.54
C TYR A 136 7.35 -4.21 -5.84
N PHE A 137 7.62 -4.91 -6.95
CA PHE A 137 7.02 -4.60 -8.24
C PHE A 137 5.50 -4.77 -8.21
N MET A 138 4.98 -5.82 -7.58
CA MET A 138 3.55 -6.03 -7.40
C MET A 138 2.91 -4.96 -6.49
N ASN A 139 3.62 -4.50 -5.46
CA ASN A 139 3.15 -3.48 -4.51
C ASN A 139 3.18 -2.07 -5.07
N VAL A 140 4.23 -1.72 -5.82
CA VAL A 140 4.51 -0.33 -6.19
C VAL A 140 4.23 -0.12 -7.67
N ALA A 141 4.81 -0.94 -8.55
CA ALA A 141 4.69 -0.71 -9.99
C ALA A 141 3.29 -0.99 -10.53
N ARG A 142 2.53 -1.92 -9.92
CA ARG A 142 1.21 -2.33 -10.41
C ARG A 142 0.06 -1.49 -9.88
N THR A 143 0.19 -0.85 -8.72
CA THR A 143 -0.83 0.05 -8.17
C THR A 143 -0.86 1.41 -8.87
N HIS A 144 0.29 1.85 -9.40
CA HIS A 144 0.39 3.05 -10.25
C HIS A 144 -0.19 2.87 -11.66
N MET A 145 -0.39 1.63 -12.13
CA MET A 145 -1.03 1.39 -13.40
C MET A 145 -2.54 1.56 -13.25
N HIS A 146 -2.97 2.82 -13.21
CA HIS A 146 -4.30 3.20 -13.64
C HIS A 146 -4.61 2.40 -14.91
N ARG A 147 -5.68 1.60 -14.87
CA ARG A 147 -6.17 0.79 -15.98
C ARG A 147 -6.77 1.69 -17.09
N ALA A 148 -6.08 2.79 -17.44
CA ALA A 148 -6.45 3.72 -18.49
C ALA A 148 -6.57 3.00 -19.85
N ASP A 149 -5.81 1.90 -20.04
CA ASP A 149 -5.78 1.11 -21.27
C ASP A 149 -7.12 0.44 -21.64
N LYS A 150 -8.09 0.40 -20.71
CA LYS A 150 -9.40 -0.24 -20.96
C LYS A 150 -10.59 0.70 -20.90
N GLN A 151 -10.44 1.98 -20.55
CA GLN A 151 -11.56 2.92 -20.46
C GLN A 151 -11.91 3.50 -21.85
N PRO A 152 -13.19 3.80 -22.13
CA PRO A 152 -13.59 4.39 -23.40
C PRO A 152 -13.37 5.90 -23.39
N CYS A 153 -13.27 6.58 -24.53
CA CYS A 153 -13.16 8.05 -24.52
C CYS A 153 -14.43 8.74 -24.01
N HIS A 154 -15.59 8.07 -24.17
CA HIS A 154 -16.85 8.50 -23.62
C HIS A 154 -17.70 7.30 -23.17
N THR A 155 -18.45 7.51 -22.10
CA THR A 155 -19.52 6.64 -21.63
C THR A 155 -20.86 7.22 -22.07
N ARG A 156 -21.81 6.34 -22.39
CA ARG A 156 -23.16 6.74 -22.79
C ARG A 156 -23.88 7.48 -21.66
N ILE A 157 -24.68 8.49 -21.99
CA ILE A 157 -25.35 9.33 -21.01
C ILE A 157 -26.27 8.53 -20.08
N GLU A 158 -26.92 7.49 -20.58
CA GLU A 158 -27.82 6.63 -19.80
C GLU A 158 -27.05 5.89 -18.71
N LYS A 159 -25.84 5.42 -19.04
CA LYS A 159 -24.96 4.81 -18.05
C LYS A 159 -24.48 5.83 -17.02
N LEU A 160 -24.10 7.04 -17.43
CA LEU A 160 -23.71 8.09 -16.49
C LEU A 160 -24.85 8.51 -15.56
N ARG A 161 -26.09 8.59 -16.07
CA ARG A 161 -27.31 8.79 -15.25
C ARG A 161 -27.52 7.60 -14.31
N GLY A 162 -27.32 6.38 -14.79
CA GLY A 162 -27.38 5.16 -13.99
C GLY A 162 -26.35 5.11 -12.86
N LEU A 163 -25.15 5.68 -13.04
CA LEU A 163 -24.15 5.81 -11.97
C LEU A 163 -24.65 6.72 -10.85
N VAL A 164 -25.27 7.86 -11.19
CA VAL A 164 -25.82 8.80 -10.21
C VAL A 164 -26.99 8.16 -9.46
N ASP A 165 -27.94 7.55 -10.17
CA ASP A 165 -29.08 6.85 -9.57
C ASP A 165 -28.65 5.70 -8.64
N LEU A 166 -27.68 4.88 -9.08
CA LEU A 166 -27.13 3.80 -8.27
C LEU A 166 -26.46 4.34 -7.00
N GLY A 167 -25.71 5.45 -7.13
CA GLY A 167 -25.12 6.14 -5.99
C GLY A 167 -26.15 6.63 -4.97
N GLU A 168 -27.26 7.21 -5.44
CA GLU A 168 -28.34 7.69 -4.57
C GLU A 168 -29.00 6.54 -3.81
N ARG A 169 -29.28 5.41 -4.49
CA ARG A 169 -29.82 4.21 -3.85
C ARG A 169 -28.87 3.61 -2.80
N ILE A 170 -27.57 3.58 -3.09
CA ILE A 170 -26.55 3.13 -2.12
C ILE A 170 -26.50 4.08 -0.92
N SER A 171 -26.50 5.39 -1.17
CA SER A 171 -26.52 6.41 -0.12
C SER A 171 -27.75 6.24 0.79
N ALA A 172 -28.93 6.05 0.20
CA ALA A 172 -30.16 5.79 0.94
C ALA A 172 -30.10 4.51 1.77
N ALA A 173 -29.56 3.42 1.21
CA ALA A 173 -29.43 2.15 1.91
C ALA A 173 -28.49 2.23 3.15
N PHE A 174 -27.43 3.02 3.07
CA PHE A 174 -26.57 3.28 4.23
C PHE A 174 -27.19 4.30 5.20
N PHE A 175 -27.91 5.29 4.69
CA PHE A 175 -28.60 6.28 5.50
C PHE A 175 -29.62 5.64 6.44
N ASP A 176 -30.37 4.64 5.98
CA ASP A 176 -31.31 3.86 6.81
C ASP A 176 -30.63 3.08 7.95
N LEU A 177 -29.34 2.77 7.77
CA LEU A 177 -28.48 2.17 8.80
C LEU A 177 -27.77 3.23 9.66
N GLY A 178 -28.02 4.51 9.38
CA GLY A 178 -27.38 5.65 10.02
C GLY A 178 -25.88 5.78 9.72
N ILE A 179 -25.43 5.28 8.56
CA ILE A 179 -24.04 5.35 8.10
C ILE A 179 -23.92 6.45 7.05
N ASN A 180 -22.91 7.30 7.18
CA ASN A 180 -22.66 8.37 6.23
C ASN A 180 -21.85 7.84 5.05
N VAL A 181 -22.33 8.11 3.84
CA VAL A 181 -21.64 7.84 2.59
C VAL A 181 -21.10 9.15 2.04
N PHE A 182 -19.88 9.15 1.50
CA PHE A 182 -19.29 10.30 0.80
C PHE A 182 -18.68 9.89 -0.54
N LEU A 183 -18.58 10.81 -1.50
CA LEU A 183 -17.88 10.56 -2.76
C LEU A 183 -16.39 10.32 -2.52
N ASP A 184 -15.83 9.32 -3.17
CA ASP A 184 -14.40 8.98 -3.13
C ASP A 184 -13.83 8.86 -4.57
N TYR A 185 -12.51 8.72 -4.70
CA TYR A 185 -11.79 8.47 -5.96
C TYR A 185 -12.31 9.25 -7.19
N GLY A 186 -12.66 8.53 -8.27
CA GLY A 186 -13.00 9.10 -9.56
C GLY A 186 -14.32 9.88 -9.52
N SER A 187 -15.25 9.44 -8.65
CA SER A 187 -16.52 10.12 -8.46
C SER A 187 -16.38 11.46 -7.76
N LEU A 188 -15.54 11.55 -6.72
CA LEU A 188 -15.21 12.84 -6.11
C LEU A 188 -14.50 13.75 -7.10
N LEU A 189 -13.53 13.21 -7.85
CA LEU A 189 -12.81 13.95 -8.89
C LEU A 189 -13.76 14.49 -9.97
N GLY A 190 -14.72 13.67 -10.39
CA GLY A 190 -15.78 14.04 -11.32
C GLY A 190 -16.67 15.15 -10.77
N ALA A 191 -17.14 15.01 -9.53
CA ALA A 191 -17.95 16.03 -8.88
C ALA A 191 -17.25 17.40 -8.86
N MET A 192 -15.97 17.41 -8.52
CA MET A 192 -15.16 18.63 -8.47
C MET A 192 -14.97 19.27 -9.86
N ARG A 193 -14.75 18.47 -10.90
CA ARG A 193 -14.41 19.00 -12.24
C ARG A 193 -15.61 19.27 -13.12
N TYR A 194 -16.61 18.42 -13.03
CA TYR A 194 -17.74 18.37 -13.93
C TYR A 194 -19.08 18.45 -13.20
N ASN A 195 -19.14 18.61 -11.87
CA ASN A 195 -20.41 18.48 -11.13
C ASN A 195 -21.18 17.20 -11.50
N GLY A 196 -20.47 16.09 -11.73
CA GLY A 196 -21.03 14.81 -12.20
C GLY A 196 -19.94 13.76 -12.46
N PRO A 197 -20.30 12.55 -12.90
CA PRO A 197 -19.33 11.50 -13.23
C PRO A 197 -18.27 11.95 -14.25
N LEU A 198 -17.10 11.32 -14.22
CA LEU A 198 -16.13 11.51 -15.31
C LEU A 198 -16.75 11.04 -16.64
N PRO A 199 -16.46 11.70 -17.77
CA PRO A 199 -17.12 11.35 -19.04
C PRO A 199 -16.82 9.94 -19.53
N TRP A 200 -15.70 9.37 -19.09
CA TRP A 200 -15.24 8.02 -19.40
C TRP A 200 -15.43 7.05 -18.24
N ASP A 201 -16.08 7.47 -17.15
CA ASP A 201 -16.24 6.64 -15.96
C ASP A 201 -17.13 5.44 -16.23
N ARG A 202 -16.93 4.38 -15.45
CA ARG A 202 -17.72 3.14 -15.58
C ARG A 202 -18.41 2.72 -14.30
N ASP A 203 -18.01 3.30 -13.20
CA ASP A 203 -18.45 3.01 -11.84
C ASP A 203 -18.60 4.31 -11.05
N ILE A 204 -19.30 4.21 -9.92
CA ILE A 204 -19.33 5.24 -8.89
C ILE A 204 -18.56 4.73 -7.65
N ASP A 205 -17.61 5.52 -7.19
CA ASP A 205 -16.80 5.26 -6.01
C ASP A 205 -17.31 6.08 -4.83
N VAL A 206 -17.66 5.40 -3.74
CA VAL A 206 -18.07 6.06 -2.49
C VAL A 206 -17.35 5.48 -1.30
N GLY A 207 -17.16 6.27 -0.25
CA GLY A 207 -16.53 5.87 1.01
C GLY A 207 -17.53 5.79 2.16
N ILE A 208 -17.29 4.85 3.07
CA ILE A 208 -17.96 4.73 4.38
C ILE A 208 -16.94 4.46 5.48
N LEU A 209 -17.31 4.76 6.72
CA LEU A 209 -16.48 4.48 7.89
C LEU A 209 -16.87 3.14 8.53
N LEU A 210 -15.93 2.19 8.56
CA LEU A 210 -16.11 0.94 9.28
C LEU A 210 -16.20 1.16 10.79
N ASN A 211 -15.46 2.13 11.34
CA ASN A 211 -15.61 2.53 12.75
C ASN A 211 -17.08 2.92 13.06
N GLN A 212 -17.74 3.66 12.15
CA GLN A 212 -19.14 4.07 12.33
C GLN A 212 -20.10 2.88 12.26
N MET A 213 -19.84 1.89 11.39
CA MET A 213 -20.60 0.64 11.35
C MET A 213 -20.46 -0.14 12.66
N GLU A 214 -19.22 -0.27 13.16
CA GLU A 214 -18.91 -0.97 14.41
C GLU A 214 -19.61 -0.31 15.61
N ASP A 215 -19.54 1.02 15.72
CA ASP A 215 -20.18 1.80 16.79
C ASP A 215 -21.71 1.63 16.80
N LYS A 216 -22.32 1.46 15.62
CA LYS A 216 -23.77 1.26 15.46
C LYS A 216 -24.19 -0.21 15.48
N GLY A 217 -23.26 -1.14 15.61
CA GLY A 217 -23.53 -2.58 15.53
C GLY A 217 -24.03 -3.04 14.16
N VAL A 218 -23.74 -2.28 13.09
CA VAL A 218 -24.13 -2.62 11.72
C VAL A 218 -23.15 -3.65 11.16
N ARG A 219 -23.68 -4.81 10.76
CA ARG A 219 -22.91 -5.90 10.16
C ARG A 219 -23.03 -5.89 8.64
N ILE A 220 -22.10 -6.58 7.97
CA ILE A 220 -22.11 -6.76 6.51
C ILE A 220 -23.45 -7.30 6.02
N ASP A 221 -24.03 -8.32 6.68
CA ASP A 221 -25.31 -8.90 6.30
C ASP A 221 -26.48 -7.91 6.39
N MET A 222 -26.43 -6.96 7.32
CA MET A 222 -27.43 -5.89 7.42
C MET A 222 -27.31 -4.90 6.27
N VAL A 223 -26.09 -4.58 5.82
CA VAL A 223 -25.86 -3.74 4.64
C VAL A 223 -26.40 -4.42 3.38
N LEU A 224 -26.09 -5.70 3.19
CA LEU A 224 -26.58 -6.49 2.05
C LEU A 224 -28.11 -6.60 2.06
N LEU A 225 -28.72 -6.76 3.24
CA LEU A 225 -30.18 -6.72 3.38
C LEU A 225 -30.76 -5.35 3.01
N SER A 226 -30.13 -4.25 3.47
CA SER A 226 -30.54 -2.89 3.13
C SER A 226 -30.45 -2.64 1.62
N PHE A 227 -29.38 -3.10 0.96
CA PHE A 227 -29.27 -3.02 -0.50
C PHE A 227 -30.44 -3.71 -1.21
N SER A 228 -30.82 -4.91 -0.75
CA SER A 228 -31.99 -5.60 -1.29
C SER A 228 -33.28 -4.80 -1.09
N GLN A 229 -33.45 -4.14 0.06
CA GLN A 229 -34.65 -3.32 0.37
C GLN A 229 -34.73 -2.06 -0.49
N HIS A 230 -33.59 -1.52 -0.92
CA HIS A 230 -33.49 -0.38 -1.84
C HIS A 230 -33.48 -0.78 -3.32
N GLY A 231 -33.84 -2.03 -3.62
CA GLY A 231 -34.05 -2.51 -4.99
C GLY A 231 -32.75 -2.74 -5.77
N LEU A 232 -31.61 -2.90 -5.10
CA LEU A 232 -30.39 -3.39 -5.72
C LEU A 232 -30.54 -4.92 -5.89
N THR A 233 -30.12 -5.46 -7.03
CA THR A 233 -30.33 -6.89 -7.36
C THR A 233 -29.05 -7.70 -7.46
N GLU A 234 -27.94 -7.07 -7.81
CA GLU A 234 -26.63 -7.70 -7.94
C GLU A 234 -25.64 -6.98 -7.04
N PHE A 235 -25.35 -7.58 -5.88
CA PHE A 235 -24.47 -6.98 -4.89
C PHE A 235 -23.76 -8.03 -4.02
N TYR A 236 -22.56 -7.71 -3.56
CA TYR A 236 -21.78 -8.56 -2.65
C TYR A 236 -20.74 -7.75 -1.87
N TYR A 237 -20.16 -8.37 -0.85
CA TYR A 237 -19.00 -7.83 -0.15
C TYR A 237 -17.73 -8.58 -0.59
N ASP A 238 -16.74 -7.85 -1.09
CA ASP A 238 -15.42 -8.39 -1.41
C ASP A 238 -14.52 -8.35 -0.16
N TYR A 239 -14.26 -9.52 0.42
CA TYR A 239 -13.37 -9.65 1.59
C TYR A 239 -11.90 -9.38 1.24
N TRP A 240 -11.48 -9.67 0.01
CA TRP A 240 -10.11 -9.43 -0.44
C TRP A 240 -9.86 -7.92 -0.57
N GLY A 241 -10.72 -7.22 -1.29
CA GLY A 241 -10.59 -5.77 -1.51
C GLY A 241 -11.16 -4.89 -0.39
N GLY A 242 -12.02 -5.42 0.47
CA GLY A 242 -12.64 -4.67 1.57
C GLY A 242 -13.62 -3.59 1.10
N PHE A 243 -14.49 -3.91 0.14
CA PHE A 243 -15.56 -3.03 -0.34
C PHE A 243 -16.85 -3.80 -0.63
N PHE A 244 -17.97 -3.08 -0.65
CA PHE A 244 -19.19 -3.61 -1.27
C PHE A 244 -19.20 -3.28 -2.76
N ARG A 245 -19.60 -4.24 -3.57
CA ARG A 245 -19.88 -4.06 -5.00
C ARG A 245 -21.39 -4.09 -5.19
N ALA A 246 -21.91 -3.21 -6.03
CA ALA A 246 -23.27 -3.33 -6.55
C ALA A 246 -23.34 -2.92 -8.02
N ASP A 247 -24.19 -3.60 -8.78
CA ASP A 247 -24.48 -3.26 -10.17
C ASP A 247 -25.90 -2.69 -10.30
N GLY A 248 -26.06 -1.77 -11.24
CA GLY A 248 -27.30 -1.05 -11.52
C GLY A 248 -27.63 -1.03 -13.00
N ASP A 249 -28.61 -0.21 -13.36
CA ASP A 249 -29.11 -0.11 -14.72
C ASP A 249 -28.03 0.37 -15.70
N TYR A 250 -28.18 0.00 -16.98
CA TYR A 250 -27.25 0.38 -18.05
C TYR A 250 -25.79 -0.06 -17.80
N ALA A 251 -25.60 -1.15 -17.05
CA ALA A 251 -24.30 -1.64 -16.59
C ALA A 251 -23.52 -0.60 -15.76
N ALA A 252 -24.23 0.26 -15.04
CA ALA A 252 -23.68 1.05 -13.94
C ALA A 252 -23.15 0.10 -12.85
N ALA A 253 -22.06 0.47 -12.22
CA ALA A 253 -21.49 -0.29 -11.11
C ALA A 253 -21.07 0.67 -10.00
N ALA A 254 -20.97 0.17 -8.79
CA ALA A 254 -20.56 0.95 -7.64
C ALA A 254 -19.60 0.16 -6.75
N ASP A 255 -18.55 0.85 -6.29
CA ASP A 255 -17.61 0.36 -5.29
C ASP A 255 -17.72 1.20 -4.01
N VAL A 256 -18.15 0.56 -2.93
CA VAL A 256 -18.30 1.20 -1.61
C VAL A 256 -17.10 0.84 -0.74
N MET A 257 -16.19 1.79 -0.63
CA MET A 257 -14.90 1.65 0.02
C MET A 257 -15.06 1.80 1.54
N LEU A 258 -14.69 0.77 2.30
CA LEU A 258 -14.60 0.83 3.76
C LEU A 258 -13.26 1.43 4.21
N TRP A 259 -13.36 2.33 5.19
CA TRP A 259 -12.24 3.03 5.81
C TRP A 259 -12.24 2.82 7.33
N LYS A 260 -11.07 2.51 7.90
CA LYS A 260 -10.92 2.26 9.34
C LYS A 260 -9.67 2.90 9.92
N ASP A 261 -9.80 3.53 11.10
CA ASP A 261 -8.66 3.84 11.96
C ASP A 261 -8.43 2.63 12.86
N TYR A 262 -7.42 1.83 12.53
CA TYR A 262 -7.15 0.57 13.24
C TYR A 262 -6.48 0.77 14.59
N PHE A 263 -5.79 1.90 14.79
CA PHE A 263 -4.91 2.10 15.95
C PHE A 263 -5.07 3.50 16.57
N ASP A 264 -6.23 4.13 16.38
CA ASP A 264 -6.54 5.49 16.87
C ASP A 264 -5.44 6.51 16.53
N THR A 265 -4.89 6.39 15.33
CA THR A 265 -3.78 7.23 14.85
C THR A 265 -4.25 8.59 14.35
N GLY A 266 -5.56 8.76 14.18
CA GLY A 266 -6.14 9.88 13.45
C GLY A 266 -6.02 9.73 11.92
N TYR A 267 -5.69 8.53 11.42
CA TYR A 267 -5.64 8.21 10.00
C TYR A 267 -6.54 7.02 9.69
N LEU A 268 -7.33 7.19 8.64
CA LEU A 268 -8.16 6.14 8.09
C LEU A 268 -7.37 5.38 7.04
N LYS A 269 -7.43 4.05 7.10
CA LYS A 269 -6.80 3.12 6.17
C LYS A 269 -7.86 2.28 5.47
N ARG A 270 -7.56 1.87 4.24
CA ARG A 270 -8.42 0.95 3.49
C ARG A 270 -8.54 -0.39 4.20
N CYS A 271 -9.72 -0.98 4.12
CA CYS A 271 -9.98 -2.33 4.62
C CYS A 271 -9.66 -3.42 3.58
N GLY A 272 -9.82 -4.69 3.97
CA GLY A 272 -9.60 -5.85 3.10
C GLY A 272 -8.22 -6.48 3.26
N TRP A 273 -8.11 -7.77 2.89
CA TRP A 273 -6.83 -8.50 2.94
C TRP A 273 -5.76 -7.90 2.03
N GLU A 274 -6.16 -7.28 0.91
CA GLU A 274 -5.23 -6.66 -0.03
C GLU A 274 -4.38 -5.57 0.63
N ALA A 275 -5.01 -4.74 1.47
CA ALA A 275 -4.31 -3.67 2.20
C ALA A 275 -3.22 -4.19 3.15
N PHE A 276 -3.40 -5.40 3.70
CA PHE A 276 -2.43 -6.02 4.59
C PHE A 276 -1.27 -6.71 3.85
N VAL A 277 -1.53 -7.26 2.67
CA VAL A 277 -0.47 -7.87 1.85
C VAL A 277 0.29 -6.83 1.03
N ALA A 278 -0.34 -5.68 0.75
CA ALA A 278 0.25 -4.59 0.00
C ALA A 278 0.36 -3.25 0.79
N PRO A 279 0.95 -3.26 2.00
CA PRO A 279 0.90 -2.13 2.93
C PRO A 279 1.59 -0.88 2.39
N VAL A 280 2.64 -1.02 1.56
CA VAL A 280 3.36 0.13 1.00
C VAL A 280 2.46 0.93 0.06
N ALA A 281 1.85 0.26 -0.91
CA ALA A 281 0.93 0.90 -1.85
C ALA A 281 -0.25 1.55 -1.13
N TYR A 282 -0.84 0.80 -0.20
CA TYR A 282 -2.02 1.24 0.52
C TYR A 282 -1.71 2.37 1.50
N SER A 283 -0.47 2.46 2.01
CA SER A 283 -0.03 3.61 2.81
C SER A 283 0.33 4.84 1.96
N LEU A 284 0.46 4.71 0.64
CA LEU A 284 0.74 5.84 -0.25
C LEU A 284 -0.53 6.42 -0.88
N PHE A 285 -1.49 5.58 -1.28
CA PHE A 285 -2.67 6.00 -2.06
C PHE A 285 -4.01 5.78 -1.33
N HIS A 286 -3.99 4.98 -0.27
CA HIS A 286 -5.19 4.46 0.39
C HIS A 286 -5.18 4.72 1.89
N ASN A 287 -4.75 5.93 2.26
CA ASN A 287 -4.88 6.48 3.59
C ASN A 287 -5.17 7.99 3.55
N PHE A 288 -5.80 8.51 4.59
CA PHE A 288 -6.01 9.96 4.74
C PHE A 288 -6.33 10.32 6.20
N PRO A 289 -6.17 11.59 6.61
CA PRO A 289 -6.50 12.02 7.95
C PRO A 289 -7.99 11.86 8.27
N LYS A 290 -8.31 11.26 9.41
CA LYS A 290 -9.67 11.02 9.91
C LYS A 290 -10.56 12.28 9.89
N LYS A 291 -9.97 13.43 10.26
CA LYS A 291 -10.63 14.75 10.27
C LYS A 291 -11.20 15.21 8.92
N MET A 292 -10.85 14.55 7.81
CA MET A 292 -11.39 14.87 6.49
C MET A 292 -12.86 14.45 6.34
N VAL A 293 -13.29 13.45 7.10
CA VAL A 293 -14.62 12.83 6.94
C VAL A 293 -15.34 12.63 8.27
N GLU A 294 -14.71 13.02 9.37
CA GLU A 294 -15.26 12.96 10.72
C GLU A 294 -15.56 14.36 11.29
N PRO A 295 -16.30 14.46 12.41
CA PRO A 295 -16.69 15.73 13.02
C PRO A 295 -15.51 16.68 13.31
N PRO A 296 -15.77 17.98 13.55
CA PRO A 296 -16.94 18.51 14.25
C PRO A 296 -18.14 18.88 13.38
N PHE A 297 -17.99 18.97 12.07
CA PHE A 297 -19.08 19.36 11.16
C PHE A 297 -19.65 18.14 10.43
N GLY A 298 -20.92 18.22 10.02
CA GLY A 298 -21.49 17.26 9.07
C GLY A 298 -20.73 17.35 7.73
N LEU A 299 -20.74 16.27 6.96
CA LEU A 299 -20.07 16.25 5.67
C LEU A 299 -20.72 17.28 4.72
N PRO A 300 -19.93 18.11 4.01
CA PRO A 300 -20.49 19.04 3.03
C PRO A 300 -21.06 18.29 1.83
N GLU A 301 -22.09 18.88 1.24
CA GLU A 301 -22.76 18.34 0.05
C GLU A 301 -22.22 18.98 -1.24
N VAL A 302 -22.15 18.19 -2.30
CA VAL A 302 -21.86 18.67 -3.66
C VAL A 302 -22.85 18.09 -4.67
N ARG A 303 -23.01 18.82 -5.77
CA ARG A 303 -23.73 18.33 -6.94
C ARG A 303 -22.93 17.25 -7.67
N PHE A 304 -23.59 16.15 -7.98
CA PHE A 304 -23.07 15.07 -8.82
C PHE A 304 -24.16 14.62 -9.80
N GLY A 305 -24.12 15.19 -11.01
CA GLY A 305 -25.15 15.05 -12.03
C GLY A 305 -26.42 15.81 -11.65
N ASN A 306 -27.52 15.07 -11.53
CA ASN A 306 -28.80 15.54 -11.00
C ASN A 306 -28.95 15.29 -9.48
N GLY A 307 -28.04 14.53 -8.87
CA GLY A 307 -28.05 14.20 -7.45
C GLY A 307 -27.18 15.12 -6.59
N THR A 308 -27.32 14.96 -5.28
CA THR A 308 -26.51 15.63 -4.26
C THR A 308 -25.88 14.59 -3.34
N PHE A 309 -24.58 14.69 -3.11
CA PHE A 309 -23.81 13.71 -2.35
C PHE A 309 -22.92 14.40 -1.33
N ASN A 310 -22.69 13.72 -0.20
CA ASN A 310 -21.69 14.18 0.74
C ASN A 310 -20.29 14.05 0.14
N THR A 311 -19.40 14.91 0.62
CA THR A 311 -17.99 14.94 0.27
C THR A 311 -17.14 15.06 1.54
N PRO A 312 -15.84 14.75 1.47
CA PRO A 312 -14.91 15.14 2.52
C PRO A 312 -14.93 16.66 2.75
N HIS A 313 -14.62 17.12 3.98
CA HIS A 313 -14.64 18.53 4.38
C HIS A 313 -13.80 19.46 3.49
N ASP A 314 -12.67 18.96 2.99
CA ASP A 314 -11.83 19.62 2.00
C ASP A 314 -11.61 18.63 0.84
N PRO A 315 -12.51 18.61 -0.15
CA PRO A 315 -12.47 17.59 -1.19
C PRO A 315 -11.21 17.68 -2.06
N LEU A 316 -10.60 18.86 -2.20
CA LEU A 316 -9.39 19.04 -3.00
C LEU A 316 -8.15 18.56 -2.28
N GLU A 317 -8.02 18.93 -1.00
CA GLU A 317 -6.95 18.39 -0.17
C GLU A 317 -7.09 16.88 -0.04
N PHE A 318 -8.32 16.36 0.07
CA PHE A 318 -8.58 14.92 0.06
C PHE A 318 -8.10 14.24 -1.23
N LEU A 319 -8.34 14.84 -2.39
CA LEU A 319 -7.88 14.30 -3.68
C LEU A 319 -6.34 14.22 -3.78
N LYS A 320 -5.59 15.04 -3.04
CA LYS A 320 -4.12 14.92 -2.96
C LYS A 320 -3.67 13.60 -2.31
N PHE A 321 -4.44 13.06 -1.37
CA PHE A 321 -4.15 11.73 -0.80
C PHE A 321 -4.44 10.58 -1.77
N ARG A 322 -5.30 10.82 -2.78
CA ARG A 322 -5.67 9.81 -3.79
C ARG A 322 -4.75 9.82 -4.99
N TYR A 323 -4.45 11.01 -5.49
CA TYR A 323 -3.82 11.23 -6.78
C TYR A 323 -2.45 11.91 -6.66
N LEU A 324 -1.95 12.14 -5.43
CA LEU A 324 -0.65 12.74 -5.13
C LEU A 324 -0.37 14.01 -5.91
N GLU A 325 0.46 13.94 -6.95
CA GLU A 325 0.90 15.09 -7.75
C GLU A 325 0.04 15.34 -8.99
N ASN A 326 -0.89 14.45 -9.34
CA ASN A 326 -1.66 14.55 -10.58
C ASN A 326 -3.16 14.81 -10.35
N TRP A 327 -3.57 15.07 -9.11
CA TRP A 327 -4.96 15.35 -8.70
C TRP A 327 -5.61 16.52 -9.46
N TYR A 328 -4.81 17.48 -9.95
CA TYR A 328 -5.27 18.64 -10.71
C TYR A 328 -5.28 18.42 -12.23
N THR A 329 -4.62 17.38 -12.73
CA THR A 329 -4.48 17.13 -14.18
C THR A 329 -5.65 16.32 -14.73
N GLU A 330 -6.18 16.73 -15.88
CA GLU A 330 -7.14 15.92 -16.64
C GLU A 330 -6.42 14.75 -17.31
N ILE A 331 -6.46 13.57 -16.67
CA ILE A 331 -5.91 12.34 -17.23
C ILE A 331 -7.04 11.61 -17.95
N ARG A 332 -7.02 11.69 -19.28
CA ARG A 332 -7.97 10.97 -20.15
C ARG A 332 -7.50 9.52 -20.37
N PRO A 333 -8.41 8.60 -20.73
CA PRO A 333 -8.03 7.26 -21.14
C PRO A 333 -7.03 7.26 -22.30
N HIS A 334 -6.21 6.20 -22.37
CA HIS A 334 -5.16 6.11 -23.38
C HIS A 334 -5.75 6.11 -24.79
N GLY A 335 -5.24 6.98 -25.67
CA GLY A 335 -5.70 7.10 -27.06
C GLY A 335 -6.87 8.07 -27.26
N CYS A 336 -7.30 8.78 -26.22
CA CYS A 336 -8.30 9.83 -26.33
C CYS A 336 -7.63 11.20 -26.45
N ASP A 337 -7.90 11.90 -27.56
CA ASP A 337 -7.49 13.26 -27.88
C ASP A 337 -8.68 14.24 -27.83
N ASP A 338 -8.47 15.51 -28.17
CA ASP A 338 -9.55 16.51 -28.18
C ASP A 338 -10.65 16.21 -29.21
N GLU A 339 -10.30 15.60 -30.36
CA GLU A 339 -11.28 15.27 -31.40
C GLU A 339 -12.22 14.15 -30.94
N THR A 340 -11.66 13.08 -30.40
CA THR A 340 -12.40 11.95 -29.84
C THR A 340 -13.12 12.28 -28.53
N TYR A 341 -12.61 13.25 -27.76
CA TYR A 341 -13.25 13.72 -26.54
C TYR A 341 -14.43 14.66 -26.79
N LEU A 342 -14.33 15.55 -27.78
CA LEU A 342 -15.40 16.50 -28.08
C LEU A 342 -16.52 15.89 -28.94
N HIS A 343 -16.23 14.82 -29.66
CA HIS A 343 -17.22 14.10 -30.46
C HIS A 343 -18.01 13.10 -29.59
N TRP A 344 -19.31 13.38 -29.42
CA TRP A 344 -20.23 12.51 -28.69
C TRP A 344 -21.23 11.88 -29.66
N ASP A 345 -21.29 10.55 -29.66
CA ASP A 345 -22.39 9.82 -30.27
C ASP A 345 -23.63 9.93 -29.37
N GLY A 346 -24.42 10.99 -29.54
CA GLY A 346 -25.71 11.17 -28.87
C GLY A 346 -25.81 12.41 -27.97
N GLU A 347 -26.63 12.32 -26.91
CA GLU A 347 -26.83 13.42 -25.96
C GLU A 347 -25.58 13.61 -25.09
N LYS A 348 -24.99 14.81 -25.16
CA LYS A 348 -23.84 15.18 -24.35
C LYS A 348 -24.27 15.42 -22.89
N PRO A 349 -23.49 14.96 -21.90
CA PRO A 349 -23.73 15.34 -20.51
C PRO A 349 -23.84 16.87 -20.35
N PRO A 350 -24.84 17.39 -19.63
CA PRO A 350 -25.14 18.83 -19.54
C PRO A 350 -24.05 19.63 -18.84
N TYR A 351 -23.11 18.93 -18.22
CA TYR A 351 -22.04 19.50 -17.42
C TYR A 351 -20.67 19.54 -18.12
N LEU A 352 -20.64 19.21 -19.41
CA LEU A 352 -19.46 19.37 -20.27
C LEU A 352 -19.49 20.68 -21.07
N PRO A 353 -18.34 21.16 -21.59
CA PRO A 353 -16.98 20.58 -21.54
C PRO A 353 -16.30 20.71 -20.16
N PHE A 354 -15.09 20.12 -20.00
CA PHE A 354 -14.22 20.35 -18.85
C PHE A 354 -14.17 21.84 -18.53
N LYS A 355 -14.66 22.20 -17.35
CA LYS A 355 -14.50 23.54 -16.81
C LYS A 355 -13.37 23.42 -15.82
N GLU A 356 -12.18 23.94 -16.14
CA GLU A 356 -11.17 24.09 -15.11
C GLU A 356 -11.77 25.02 -14.05
N PRO A 357 -12.15 24.48 -12.87
CA PRO A 357 -12.86 25.27 -11.90
C PRO A 357 -11.97 26.43 -11.49
N GLU A 358 -12.55 27.62 -11.34
CA GLU A 358 -11.80 28.82 -10.93
C GLU A 358 -10.98 28.56 -9.67
N TYR A 359 -11.51 27.74 -8.75
CA TYR A 359 -10.81 27.34 -7.54
C TYR A 359 -9.58 26.44 -7.82
N ILE A 360 -9.55 25.59 -8.87
CA ILE A 360 -8.36 24.80 -9.23
C ILE A 360 -7.27 25.76 -9.71
N ARG A 361 -7.62 26.73 -10.56
CA ARG A 361 -6.68 27.78 -10.98
C ARG A 361 -6.13 28.56 -9.79
N THR A 362 -6.99 28.94 -8.85
CA THR A 362 -6.57 29.61 -7.60
C THR A 362 -5.67 28.72 -6.74
N ALA A 363 -5.99 27.44 -6.60
CA ALA A 363 -5.18 26.49 -5.83
C ALA A 363 -3.80 26.28 -6.47
N LEU A 364 -3.74 26.13 -7.80
CA LEU A 364 -2.49 26.00 -8.55
C LEU A 364 -1.65 27.28 -8.47
N ALA A 365 -2.28 28.45 -8.56
CA ALA A 365 -1.59 29.73 -8.39
C ALA A 365 -1.00 29.87 -6.98
N ALA A 366 -1.77 29.52 -5.94
CA ALA A 366 -1.30 29.55 -4.56
C ALA A 366 -0.15 28.55 -4.31
N GLU A 367 -0.21 27.37 -4.90
CA GLU A 367 0.86 26.37 -4.79
C GLU A 367 2.13 26.82 -5.54
N ALA A 368 1.99 27.43 -6.71
CA ALA A 368 3.11 28.01 -7.46
C ALA A 368 3.78 29.14 -6.66
N GLU A 369 2.99 30.04 -6.07
CA GLU A 369 3.49 31.11 -5.20
C GLU A 369 4.22 30.54 -3.96
N ALA A 370 3.66 29.49 -3.34
CA ALA A 370 4.29 28.83 -2.20
C ALA A 370 5.63 28.17 -2.57
N LYS A 371 5.70 27.51 -3.72
CA LYS A 371 6.96 26.92 -4.25
C LYS A 371 8.00 27.99 -4.54
N GLU A 372 7.61 29.10 -5.14
CA GLU A 372 8.50 30.24 -5.40
C GLU A 372 9.06 30.83 -4.10
N LYS A 373 8.21 31.03 -3.09
CA LYS A 373 8.63 31.49 -1.74
C LYS A 373 9.57 30.50 -1.06
N ALA A 374 9.31 29.20 -1.17
CA ALA A 374 10.17 28.16 -0.60
C ALA A 374 11.57 28.16 -1.26
N LEU A 375 11.61 28.23 -2.59
CA LEU A 375 12.85 28.32 -3.36
C LEU A 375 13.63 29.60 -3.03
N ALA A 376 12.96 30.74 -2.89
CA ALA A 376 13.57 31.99 -2.47
C ALA A 376 14.19 31.90 -1.06
N ALA A 377 13.49 31.25 -0.12
CA ALA A 377 14.00 31.03 1.24
C ALA A 377 15.22 30.09 1.27
N GLU A 378 15.23 29.04 0.44
CA GLU A 378 16.37 28.12 0.31
C GLU A 378 17.59 28.83 -0.31
N ASN A 379 17.39 29.59 -1.38
CA ASN A 379 18.43 30.42 -1.99
C ASN A 379 19.00 31.45 -1.02
N PHE A 380 18.16 32.07 -0.19
CA PHE A 380 18.61 32.98 0.86
C PHE A 380 19.51 32.25 1.89
N ARG A 381 19.12 31.07 2.36
CA ARG A 381 19.95 30.27 3.28
C ARG A 381 21.30 29.91 2.67
N HIS A 382 21.33 29.50 1.40
CA HIS A 382 22.57 29.18 0.71
C HIS A 382 23.44 30.43 0.44
N GLY A 383 22.83 31.58 0.19
CA GLY A 383 23.53 32.86 0.05
C GLY A 383 24.20 33.31 1.35
N VAL A 384 23.50 33.21 2.48
CA VAL A 384 24.05 33.53 3.81
C VAL A 384 25.19 32.59 4.18
N ALA A 385 25.02 31.27 3.98
CA ALA A 385 26.08 30.29 4.25
C ALA A 385 27.34 30.51 3.39
N ARG A 386 27.19 31.08 2.19
CA ARG A 386 28.32 31.43 1.30
C ARG A 386 29.03 32.71 1.74
N LEU A 387 28.33 33.66 2.36
CA LEU A 387 28.92 34.86 2.94
C LEU A 387 29.71 34.55 4.21
N ASP A 388 29.20 33.66 5.08
CA ASP A 388 29.92 33.24 6.29
C ASP A 388 31.26 32.57 5.98
N TRP A 389 31.39 31.88 4.84
CA TRP A 389 32.67 31.35 4.35
C TRP A 389 33.67 32.43 3.94
N TYR A 390 33.21 33.56 3.39
CA TYR A 390 34.10 34.65 2.95
C TYR A 390 34.62 35.53 4.11
N PHE A 391 34.06 35.39 5.31
CA PHE A 391 34.49 36.13 6.50
C PHE A 391 35.27 35.25 7.50
N MET A 392 35.57 33.99 7.16
CA MET A 392 36.42 33.10 7.95
C MET A 392 37.84 32.88 7.38
N ASP A 393 38.17 33.52 6.26
CA ASP A 393 39.55 33.77 5.78
C ASP A 393 39.94 35.24 6.06
#